data_AF-A0A954XZ88-F1
#
_entry.id   AF-A0A954XZ88-F1
#
_cell.length_a   1.000
_cell.length_b   1.000
_cell.length_c   1.000
_cell.angle_alpha   90.00
_cell.angle_beta   90.00
_cell.angle_gamma   90.00
#
_symmetry.space_group_name_H-M   'P 1'
#
loop_
_entity.id
_entity.type
_entity.pdbx_description
1 polymer ?
#
loop_
_entity_poly.entity_id
_entity_poly.type
_entity_poly.pdbx_seq_one_letter_code
_entity_poly.pdbx_strand_id
1 'polypeptide(L)'
;MNHRMMAAASFACAMLAASSAVALSGSVYNVPPDAIPATLVPGDVLNYDPQAILYDFLPPPPVGATVNLYSGAIDFASTVQGTVHLSGGALSTVNLTMGANVTISDGSYASTLVIQDSALEIVDGRIFELYATDSIVNFKGGTINLLEDLRGSQFNMTGGVVEFQLGSPLVNGEMNVSGGIVGDIQLSTGTFLNLSGGQIGVGPGQSFFIAHPGSTVHLYAQHAAIDGMPIPGLSPGATTTVDVTGLVGQLTGTLSDGSPFLFDLGPTAGTGSYPNDPIIITTPYPSMPAQRIEVLVTTVPEPCTGILAAAGLAALVLRASVRRCRG
;
A
#
# COMPACT_ATOMS: atom_id res chain seq x y z
N MET A 1 -40.53 30.43 11.85
CA MET A 1 -40.97 29.76 10.60
C MET A 1 -39.81 29.79 9.62
N ASN A 2 -39.58 28.66 8.95
CA ASN A 2 -38.58 28.36 7.91
C ASN A 2 -37.23 27.80 8.38
N HIS A 3 -37.29 26.56 8.86
CA HIS A 3 -36.22 25.58 8.71
C HIS A 3 -36.05 25.22 7.21
N ARG A 4 -34.85 25.38 6.67
CA ARG A 4 -34.44 24.72 5.41
C ARG A 4 -33.45 23.61 5.76
N MET A 5 -33.95 22.37 5.76
CA MET A 5 -33.16 21.15 5.71
C MET A 5 -32.38 21.12 4.39
N MET A 6 -31.06 21.09 4.46
CA MET A 6 -30.22 20.62 3.35
C MET A 6 -30.07 19.11 3.49
N ALA A 7 -30.76 18.37 2.63
CA ALA A 7 -30.56 16.95 2.45
C ALA A 7 -29.25 16.74 1.66
N ALA A 8 -28.25 16.15 2.30
CA ALA A 8 -27.07 15.62 1.64
C ALA A 8 -27.46 14.35 0.89
N ALA A 9 -27.65 14.46 -0.42
CA ALA A 9 -27.78 13.31 -1.31
C ALA A 9 -26.39 12.69 -1.50
N SER A 10 -26.11 11.61 -0.78
CA SER A 10 -24.93 10.78 -1.00
C SER A 10 -25.13 9.99 -2.29
N PHE A 11 -24.52 10.47 -3.38
CA PHE A 11 -24.43 9.75 -4.65
C PHE A 11 -23.34 8.68 -4.52
N ALA A 12 -23.70 7.53 -3.95
CA ALA A 12 -22.92 6.31 -4.12
C ALA A 12 -23.11 5.84 -5.57
N CYS A 13 -22.31 6.39 -6.49
CA CYS A 13 -22.22 5.90 -7.86
C CYS A 13 -21.44 4.57 -7.82
N ALA A 14 -22.15 3.48 -7.53
CA ALA A 14 -21.64 2.14 -7.76
C ALA A 14 -21.44 1.97 -9.26
N MET A 15 -20.23 2.25 -9.75
CA MET A 15 -19.78 1.76 -11.06
C MET A 15 -19.67 0.24 -10.96
N LEU A 16 -20.81 -0.45 -11.03
CA LEU A 16 -20.84 -1.81 -11.51
C LEU A 16 -20.58 -1.73 -13.01
N ALA A 17 -19.31 -1.57 -13.39
CA ALA A 17 -18.88 -1.83 -14.74
C ALA A 17 -19.10 -3.33 -14.96
N ALA A 18 -20.25 -3.67 -15.53
CA ALA A 18 -20.44 -4.97 -16.17
C ALA A 18 -19.43 -5.02 -17.31
N SER A 19 -18.22 -5.51 -17.03
CA SER A 19 -17.25 -5.83 -18.05
C SER A 19 -17.86 -6.99 -18.84
N SER A 20 -18.51 -6.66 -19.95
CA SER A 20 -18.86 -7.64 -20.96
C SER A 20 -17.55 -8.19 -21.49
N ALA A 21 -17.11 -9.30 -20.90
CA ALA A 21 -15.95 -10.06 -21.35
C ALA A 21 -16.29 -10.60 -22.75
N VAL A 22 -15.90 -9.84 -23.78
CA VAL A 22 -15.80 -10.38 -25.12
C VAL A 22 -14.72 -11.45 -25.03
N ALA A 23 -15.11 -12.72 -25.15
CA ALA A 23 -14.16 -13.82 -25.24
C ALA A 23 -13.38 -13.65 -26.55
N LEU A 24 -12.24 -12.96 -26.48
CA LEU A 24 -11.27 -12.90 -27.55
C LEU A 24 -10.67 -14.30 -27.67
N SER A 25 -10.66 -14.85 -28.89
CA SER A 25 -10.01 -16.14 -29.16
C SER A 25 -8.50 -15.94 -29.23
N GLY A 26 -7.85 -15.88 -28.07
CA GLY A 26 -6.38 -15.86 -27.99
C GLY A 26 -5.76 -17.25 -28.04
N SER A 27 -4.48 -17.28 -28.34
CA SER A 27 -3.66 -18.50 -28.27
C SER A 27 -3.06 -18.66 -26.87
N VAL A 28 -2.84 -19.90 -26.46
CA VAL A 28 -2.10 -20.21 -25.22
C VAL A 28 -0.74 -20.75 -25.61
N TYR A 29 0.32 -20.10 -25.14
CA TYR A 29 1.72 -20.47 -25.36
C TYR A 29 2.31 -20.97 -24.04
N ASN A 30 2.83 -22.19 -23.99
CA ASN A 30 3.51 -22.75 -22.83
C ASN A 30 5.01 -22.87 -23.13
N VAL A 31 5.80 -21.94 -22.62
CA VAL A 31 7.23 -21.81 -22.92
C VAL A 31 8.06 -22.31 -21.74
N PRO A 32 8.89 -23.35 -21.91
CA PRO A 32 8.91 -24.37 -22.98
C PRO A 32 7.72 -25.37 -22.88
N PRO A 33 7.42 -26.14 -23.96
CA PRO A 33 8.21 -26.34 -25.18
C PRO A 33 7.88 -25.40 -26.33
N ASP A 34 6.84 -24.58 -26.23
CA ASP A 34 6.48 -23.66 -27.31
C ASP A 34 7.58 -22.62 -27.50
N ALA A 35 7.77 -22.17 -28.74
CA ALA A 35 8.61 -21.02 -28.99
C ALA A 35 7.91 -19.76 -28.44
N ILE A 36 8.69 -18.82 -27.88
CA ILE A 36 8.17 -17.51 -27.49
C ILE A 36 7.60 -16.83 -28.74
N PRO A 37 6.34 -16.38 -28.72
CA PRO A 37 5.78 -15.65 -29.85
C PRO A 37 6.51 -14.31 -30.01
N ALA A 38 6.81 -13.91 -31.25
CA ALA A 38 7.45 -12.63 -31.53
C ALA A 38 6.58 -11.43 -31.11
N THR A 39 5.26 -11.62 -31.07
CA THR A 39 4.26 -10.63 -30.64
C THR A 39 3.11 -11.35 -29.96
N LEU A 40 2.60 -10.78 -28.86
CA LEU A 40 1.32 -11.18 -28.26
C LEU A 40 0.20 -10.29 -28.80
N VAL A 41 -1.00 -10.84 -28.97
CA VAL A 41 -2.22 -10.10 -29.32
C VAL A 41 -3.25 -10.17 -28.18
N PRO A 42 -4.24 -9.25 -28.14
CA PRO A 42 -5.29 -9.30 -27.12
C PRO A 42 -5.99 -10.67 -27.06
N GLY A 43 -6.09 -11.24 -25.86
CA GLY A 43 -6.61 -12.58 -25.60
C GLY A 43 -5.53 -13.64 -25.44
N ASP A 44 -4.31 -13.42 -25.93
CA ASP A 44 -3.22 -14.39 -25.81
C ASP A 44 -2.82 -14.59 -24.34
N VAL A 45 -2.42 -15.83 -24.03
CA VAL A 45 -1.88 -16.21 -22.72
C VAL A 45 -0.52 -16.84 -22.91
N LEU A 46 0.51 -16.24 -22.33
CA LEU A 46 1.87 -16.78 -22.27
C LEU A 46 2.13 -17.35 -20.88
N ASN A 47 2.33 -18.66 -20.78
CA ASN A 47 2.75 -19.36 -19.57
C ASN A 47 4.25 -19.66 -19.66
N TYR A 48 5.03 -19.14 -18.72
CA TYR A 48 6.48 -19.28 -18.71
C TYR A 48 6.96 -20.18 -17.55
N ASP A 49 7.56 -21.32 -17.90
CA ASP A 49 7.93 -22.40 -16.97
C ASP A 49 9.36 -22.26 -16.38
N PRO A 50 9.54 -22.52 -15.07
CA PRO A 50 10.78 -22.51 -14.27
C PRO A 50 12.11 -22.94 -14.84
N GLN A 51 12.14 -23.87 -15.79
CA GLN A 51 13.40 -24.50 -16.18
C GLN A 51 14.13 -23.74 -17.29
N ALA A 52 13.49 -22.74 -17.89
CA ALA A 52 14.11 -21.91 -18.89
C ALA A 52 14.81 -20.70 -18.24
N ILE A 53 16.13 -20.74 -18.19
CA ILE A 53 16.93 -19.53 -18.05
C ILE A 53 16.98 -18.90 -19.44
N LEU A 54 16.05 -18.00 -19.74
CA LEU A 54 16.12 -17.17 -20.93
C LEU A 54 16.57 -15.78 -20.50
N TYR A 55 17.63 -15.29 -21.15
CA TYR A 55 18.04 -13.89 -21.07
C TYR A 55 17.36 -13.07 -22.18
N ASP A 56 16.24 -13.57 -22.69
CA ASP A 56 15.58 -13.01 -23.86
C ASP A 56 14.58 -11.93 -23.45
N PHE A 57 14.53 -10.88 -24.26
CA PHE A 57 13.53 -9.83 -24.15
C PHE A 57 12.18 -10.37 -24.60
N LEU A 58 11.19 -10.36 -23.70
CA LEU A 58 9.82 -10.63 -24.12
C LEU A 58 9.21 -9.39 -24.77
N PRO A 59 8.40 -9.55 -25.84
CA PRO A 59 7.52 -8.47 -26.27
C PRO A 59 6.56 -8.13 -25.13
N PRO A 60 6.30 -6.84 -24.86
CA PRO A 60 5.35 -6.46 -23.81
C PRO A 60 3.95 -7.00 -24.17
N PRO A 61 3.18 -7.55 -23.21
CA PRO A 61 1.82 -7.93 -23.50
C PRO A 61 0.99 -6.65 -23.74
N PRO A 62 0.26 -6.58 -24.87
CA PRO A 62 -0.69 -5.49 -25.11
C PRO A 62 -1.91 -5.63 -24.19
N VAL A 63 -2.78 -4.61 -24.20
CA VAL A 63 -4.07 -4.65 -23.49
C VAL A 63 -4.83 -5.94 -23.83
N GLY A 64 -5.23 -6.68 -22.80
CA GLY A 64 -5.99 -7.91 -22.92
C GLY A 64 -5.16 -9.18 -23.15
N ALA A 65 -3.83 -9.09 -23.30
CA ALA A 65 -2.95 -10.26 -23.24
C ALA A 65 -2.51 -10.52 -21.79
N THR A 66 -2.19 -11.78 -21.46
CA THR A 66 -1.75 -12.22 -20.14
C THR A 66 -0.41 -12.94 -20.21
N VAL A 67 0.50 -12.60 -19.30
CA VAL A 67 1.78 -13.30 -19.10
C VAL A 67 1.82 -13.87 -17.68
N ASN A 68 2.03 -15.17 -17.55
CA ASN A 68 2.23 -15.86 -16.29
C ASN A 68 3.70 -16.29 -16.19
N LEU A 69 4.43 -15.71 -15.24
CA LEU A 69 5.80 -16.06 -14.93
C LEU A 69 5.84 -16.87 -13.63
N TYR A 70 6.14 -18.16 -13.75
CA TYR A 70 6.22 -19.06 -12.59
C TYR A 70 7.63 -19.14 -12.00
N SER A 71 8.69 -18.81 -12.76
CA SER A 71 10.08 -18.59 -12.30
C SER A 71 11.02 -18.27 -13.49
N GLY A 72 12.32 -18.10 -13.22
CA GLY A 72 13.29 -17.62 -14.21
C GLY A 72 13.54 -16.11 -14.04
N ALA A 73 14.11 -15.46 -15.04
CA ALA A 73 14.24 -14.02 -15.08
C ALA A 73 13.75 -13.51 -16.42
N ILE A 74 12.95 -12.44 -16.42
CA ILE A 74 12.43 -11.82 -17.64
C ILE A 74 12.75 -10.33 -17.63
N ASP A 75 13.11 -9.83 -18.81
CA ASP A 75 13.12 -8.41 -19.11
C ASP A 75 12.06 -8.14 -20.21
N PHE A 76 11.31 -7.04 -20.07
CA PHE A 76 10.40 -6.60 -21.11
C PHE A 76 11.08 -5.53 -21.94
N ALA A 77 11.05 -5.68 -23.26
CA ALA A 77 11.68 -4.71 -24.16
C ALA A 77 11.08 -3.29 -24.04
N SER A 78 9.87 -3.15 -23.50
CA SER A 78 9.13 -1.89 -23.43
C SER A 78 7.93 -1.97 -22.47
N THR A 79 7.09 -0.94 -22.51
CA THR A 79 5.93 -0.75 -21.64
C THR A 79 4.86 -1.83 -21.78
N VAL A 80 4.51 -2.42 -20.65
CA VAL A 80 3.50 -3.46 -20.47
C VAL A 80 2.13 -2.82 -20.27
N GLN A 81 1.13 -3.26 -21.06
CA GLN A 81 -0.25 -2.76 -21.01
C GLN A 81 -1.27 -3.86 -20.68
N GLY A 82 -0.82 -5.12 -20.71
CA GLY A 82 -1.62 -6.30 -20.41
C GLY A 82 -1.62 -6.68 -18.93
N THR A 83 -1.86 -7.96 -18.68
CA THR A 83 -1.81 -8.55 -17.33
C THR A 83 -0.52 -9.35 -17.16
N VAL A 84 0.17 -9.18 -16.03
CA VAL A 84 1.34 -9.98 -15.67
C VAL A 84 1.14 -10.61 -14.30
N HIS A 85 1.23 -11.92 -14.21
CA HIS A 85 1.26 -12.66 -12.96
C HIS A 85 2.66 -13.20 -12.72
N LEU A 86 3.28 -12.81 -11.63
CA LEU A 86 4.62 -13.21 -11.23
C LEU A 86 4.51 -14.03 -9.94
N SER A 87 4.55 -15.35 -10.06
CA SER A 87 4.45 -16.30 -8.93
C SER A 87 5.76 -17.03 -8.67
N GLY A 88 6.87 -16.41 -9.10
CA GLY A 88 8.25 -16.83 -8.89
C GLY A 88 9.18 -16.10 -9.86
N GLY A 89 10.49 -16.23 -9.65
CA GLY A 89 11.48 -15.66 -10.57
C GLY A 89 11.81 -14.19 -10.32
N ALA A 90 12.34 -13.53 -11.35
CA ALA A 90 12.82 -12.16 -11.29
C ALA A 90 12.37 -11.32 -12.49
N LEU A 91 12.00 -10.07 -12.24
CA LEU A 91 11.85 -9.02 -13.23
C LEU A 91 12.97 -7.99 -13.01
N SER A 92 13.59 -7.52 -14.09
CA SER A 92 14.56 -6.43 -14.01
C SER A 92 13.82 -5.09 -13.84
N THR A 93 13.63 -4.36 -14.94
CA THR A 93 12.88 -3.10 -14.99
C THR A 93 11.59 -3.31 -15.75
N VAL A 94 10.46 -3.01 -15.13
CA VAL A 94 9.16 -3.11 -15.80
C VAL A 94 8.41 -1.80 -15.67
N ASN A 95 8.00 -1.28 -16.82
CA ASN A 95 7.15 -0.11 -16.93
C ASN A 95 5.72 -0.57 -17.25
N LEU A 96 4.79 -0.36 -16.34
CA LEU A 96 3.37 -0.70 -16.44
C LEU A 96 2.57 0.57 -16.71
N THR A 97 1.80 0.61 -17.79
CA THR A 97 0.93 1.75 -18.08
C THR A 97 -0.43 1.35 -18.62
N MET A 98 -1.36 2.32 -18.69
CA MET A 98 -2.63 2.20 -19.42
C MET A 98 -3.53 1.05 -18.92
N GLY A 99 -3.71 0.96 -17.60
CA GLY A 99 -4.60 -0.02 -16.99
C GLY A 99 -4.02 -1.43 -16.91
N ALA A 100 -2.70 -1.56 -17.01
CA ALA A 100 -2.02 -2.83 -16.78
C ALA A 100 -2.33 -3.35 -15.36
N ASN A 101 -2.43 -4.67 -15.23
CA ASN A 101 -2.66 -5.34 -13.95
C ASN A 101 -1.51 -6.28 -13.66
N VAL A 102 -0.85 -6.09 -12.51
CA VAL A 102 0.25 -6.97 -12.11
C VAL A 102 0.00 -7.58 -10.76
N THR A 103 0.26 -8.87 -10.65
CA THR A 103 0.25 -9.60 -9.39
C THR A 103 1.62 -10.18 -9.13
N ILE A 104 2.18 -9.94 -7.93
CA ILE A 104 3.45 -10.52 -7.48
C ILE A 104 3.20 -11.41 -6.26
N SER A 105 3.69 -12.64 -6.29
CA SER A 105 3.59 -13.63 -5.21
C SER A 105 4.85 -14.51 -5.09
N ASP A 106 4.92 -15.30 -4.02
CA ASP A 106 5.83 -16.45 -3.85
C ASP A 106 7.34 -16.16 -3.96
N GLY A 107 7.82 -15.12 -3.29
CA GLY A 107 9.26 -14.81 -3.22
C GLY A 107 9.86 -14.21 -4.49
N SER A 108 9.02 -13.85 -5.45
CA SER A 108 9.41 -13.17 -6.69
C SER A 108 10.18 -11.89 -6.44
N TYR A 109 11.13 -11.58 -7.32
CA TYR A 109 11.95 -10.37 -7.24
C TYR A 109 11.63 -9.40 -8.38
N ALA A 110 11.47 -8.11 -8.10
CA ALA A 110 11.49 -7.06 -9.12
C ALA A 110 12.57 -6.04 -8.75
N SER A 111 13.48 -5.70 -9.68
CA SER A 111 14.50 -4.68 -9.40
C SER A 111 13.87 -3.29 -9.36
N THR A 112 13.28 -2.86 -10.47
CA THR A 112 12.57 -1.57 -10.54
C THR A 112 11.23 -1.77 -11.21
N LEU A 113 10.16 -1.37 -10.53
CA LEU A 113 8.80 -1.43 -11.03
C LEU A 113 8.25 -0.02 -11.11
N VAL A 114 7.94 0.45 -12.32
CA VAL A 114 7.29 1.74 -12.53
C VAL A 114 5.86 1.48 -12.98
N ILE A 115 4.89 1.96 -12.22
CA ILE A 115 3.48 1.82 -12.57
C ILE A 115 2.84 3.20 -12.76
N GLN A 116 2.07 3.34 -13.83
CA GLN A 116 1.32 4.55 -14.15
C GLN A 116 -0.08 4.20 -14.60
N ASP A 117 -1.11 4.87 -14.08
CA ASP A 117 -2.51 4.64 -14.49
C ASP A 117 -2.90 3.15 -14.44
N SER A 118 -2.39 2.40 -13.45
CA SER A 118 -2.43 0.92 -13.42
C SER A 118 -2.74 0.38 -12.02
N ALA A 119 -2.92 -0.94 -11.91
CA ALA A 119 -3.11 -1.62 -10.63
C ALA A 119 -2.03 -2.68 -10.37
N LEU A 120 -1.50 -2.68 -9.15
CA LEU A 120 -0.50 -3.61 -8.67
C LEU A 120 -1.00 -4.30 -7.40
N GLU A 121 -0.95 -5.63 -7.39
CA GLU A 121 -1.19 -6.46 -6.20
C GLU A 121 0.08 -7.22 -5.84
N ILE A 122 0.51 -7.10 -4.59
CA ILE A 122 1.68 -7.79 -4.06
C ILE A 122 1.20 -8.61 -2.87
N VAL A 123 1.19 -9.93 -3.03
CA VAL A 123 0.81 -10.87 -1.96
C VAL A 123 2.02 -11.20 -1.10
N ASP A 124 3.16 -11.39 -1.76
CA ASP A 124 4.46 -11.67 -1.18
C ASP A 124 5.54 -11.32 -2.23
N GLY A 125 6.82 -11.54 -1.92
CA GLY A 125 7.94 -11.27 -2.80
C GLY A 125 8.78 -10.09 -2.35
N ARG A 126 9.67 -9.64 -3.23
CA ARG A 126 10.60 -8.54 -3.00
C ARG A 126 10.61 -7.60 -4.19
N ILE A 127 10.33 -6.33 -3.95
CA ILE A 127 10.56 -5.27 -4.90
C ILE A 127 11.70 -4.43 -4.37
N PHE A 128 12.74 -4.23 -5.16
CA PHE A 128 13.82 -3.36 -4.75
C PHE A 128 13.38 -1.89 -4.84
N GLU A 129 12.76 -1.49 -5.94
CA GLU A 129 12.30 -0.12 -6.14
C GLU A 129 10.91 -0.07 -6.81
N LEU A 130 9.98 0.67 -6.23
CA LEU A 130 8.62 0.85 -6.73
C LEU A 130 8.28 2.33 -6.92
N TYR A 131 7.96 2.71 -8.15
CA TYR A 131 7.37 3.99 -8.51
C TYR A 131 5.89 3.80 -8.87
N ALA A 132 4.99 4.63 -8.35
CA ALA A 132 3.58 4.52 -8.71
C ALA A 132 2.89 5.87 -8.89
N THR A 133 2.52 6.23 -10.13
CA THR A 133 1.78 7.47 -10.41
C THR A 133 0.34 7.16 -10.83
N ASP A 134 -0.63 7.87 -10.27
CA ASP A 134 -2.07 7.74 -10.58
C ASP A 134 -2.55 6.27 -10.59
N SER A 135 -2.01 5.47 -9.66
CA SER A 135 -2.15 4.00 -9.65
C SER A 135 -2.71 3.49 -8.31
N ILE A 136 -3.14 2.24 -8.29
CA ILE A 136 -3.58 1.55 -7.07
C ILE A 136 -2.59 0.44 -6.75
N VAL A 137 -1.95 0.50 -5.58
CA VAL A 137 -1.04 -0.54 -5.08
C VAL A 137 -1.68 -1.22 -3.87
N ASN A 138 -1.85 -2.54 -3.92
CA ASN A 138 -2.34 -3.36 -2.82
C ASN A 138 -1.20 -4.26 -2.32
N PHE A 139 -0.56 -3.88 -1.22
CA PHE A 139 0.58 -4.55 -0.60
C PHE A 139 0.13 -5.38 0.62
N LYS A 140 0.05 -6.70 0.46
CA LYS A 140 -0.44 -7.62 1.50
C LYS A 140 0.68 -8.27 2.29
N GLY A 141 1.88 -8.39 1.71
CA GLY A 141 3.04 -9.07 2.28
C GLY A 141 4.27 -8.95 1.39
N GLY A 142 5.42 -9.42 1.87
CA GLY A 142 6.72 -9.30 1.19
C GLY A 142 7.54 -8.09 1.65
N THR A 143 8.47 -7.64 0.80
CA THR A 143 9.36 -6.52 1.08
C THR A 143 9.42 -5.55 -0.09
N ILE A 144 9.29 -4.26 0.17
CA ILE A 144 9.64 -3.18 -0.76
C ILE A 144 10.84 -2.46 -0.15
N ASN A 145 12.00 -2.50 -0.80
CA ASN A 145 13.19 -1.82 -0.28
C ASN A 145 13.04 -0.30 -0.40
N LEU A 146 12.57 0.17 -1.55
CA LEU A 146 12.42 1.59 -1.85
C LEU A 146 11.06 1.88 -2.49
N LEU A 147 10.26 2.70 -1.81
CA LEU A 147 8.95 3.16 -2.31
C LEU A 147 9.07 4.64 -2.69
N GLU A 148 8.81 4.98 -3.94
CA GLU A 148 8.99 6.33 -4.48
C GLU A 148 7.81 6.83 -5.32
N ASP A 149 7.71 8.16 -5.42
CA ASP A 149 6.76 8.92 -6.26
C ASP A 149 5.34 8.32 -6.33
N LEU A 150 4.67 8.17 -5.19
CA LEU A 150 3.27 7.74 -5.11
C LEU A 150 2.27 8.85 -5.52
N ARG A 151 2.61 9.68 -6.50
CA ARG A 151 1.81 10.85 -6.86
C ARG A 151 0.43 10.45 -7.37
N GLY A 152 -0.62 11.00 -6.78
CA GLY A 152 -2.00 10.69 -7.17
C GLY A 152 -2.42 9.23 -6.93
N SER A 153 -1.55 8.42 -6.32
CA SER A 153 -1.77 6.99 -6.15
C SER A 153 -2.44 6.67 -4.82
N GLN A 154 -3.09 5.51 -4.77
CA GLN A 154 -3.60 4.88 -3.56
C GLN A 154 -2.71 3.69 -3.19
N PHE A 155 -2.05 3.74 -2.04
CA PHE A 155 -1.22 2.66 -1.52
C PHE A 155 -1.89 2.00 -0.31
N ASN A 156 -2.38 0.78 -0.48
CA ASN A 156 -3.08 0.02 0.55
C ASN A 156 -2.17 -1.09 1.09
N MET A 157 -1.82 -1.02 2.37
CA MET A 157 -0.91 -1.95 3.04
C MET A 157 -1.60 -2.67 4.20
N THR A 158 -1.64 -4.00 4.13
CA THR A 158 -2.19 -4.85 5.21
C THR A 158 -1.14 -5.70 5.92
N GLY A 159 0.10 -5.72 5.42
CA GLY A 159 1.20 -6.52 5.92
C GLY A 159 2.49 -6.28 5.12
N GLY A 160 3.56 -7.02 5.43
CA GLY A 160 4.85 -6.87 4.78
C GLY A 160 5.75 -5.79 5.39
N VAL A 161 6.84 -5.47 4.70
CA VAL A 161 7.84 -4.48 5.11
C VAL A 161 8.12 -3.51 3.96
N VAL A 162 8.00 -2.21 4.21
CA VAL A 162 8.55 -1.16 3.35
C VAL A 162 9.76 -0.60 4.08
N GLU A 163 10.98 -0.82 3.58
CA GLU A 163 12.20 -0.49 4.34
C GLU A 163 12.51 1.02 4.31
N PHE A 164 12.48 1.64 3.12
CA PHE A 164 12.85 3.03 2.94
C PHE A 164 11.89 3.77 1.99
N GLN A 165 11.58 5.03 2.32
CA GLN A 165 10.97 5.99 1.40
C GLN A 165 11.93 7.19 1.28
N LEU A 166 12.99 7.04 0.49
CA LEU A 166 14.03 8.07 0.32
C LEU A 166 14.16 8.48 -1.15
N GLY A 167 13.24 9.31 -1.65
CA GLY A 167 13.47 9.89 -2.98
C GLY A 167 12.45 10.91 -3.43
N SER A 168 11.18 10.74 -3.05
CA SER A 168 10.17 11.76 -3.26
C SER A 168 9.03 11.60 -2.25
N PRO A 169 8.56 12.70 -1.65
CA PRO A 169 7.44 12.63 -0.74
C PRO A 169 6.18 12.17 -1.49
N LEU A 170 5.25 11.55 -0.77
CA LEU A 170 3.92 11.27 -1.31
C LEU A 170 3.26 12.61 -1.63
N VAL A 171 2.81 12.83 -2.87
CA VAL A 171 2.15 14.10 -3.29
C VAL A 171 0.74 13.80 -3.80
N ASN A 172 -0.28 14.44 -3.22
CA ASN A 172 -1.68 14.27 -3.63
C ASN A 172 -2.14 12.80 -3.67
N GLY A 173 -1.53 11.93 -2.87
CA GLY A 173 -1.83 10.51 -2.79
C GLY A 173 -2.53 10.14 -1.48
N GLU A 174 -2.94 8.88 -1.39
CA GLU A 174 -3.52 8.30 -0.19
C GLU A 174 -2.76 7.03 0.19
N MET A 175 -2.37 6.93 1.45
CA MET A 175 -1.73 5.74 2.02
C MET A 175 -2.62 5.18 3.12
N ASN A 176 -3.03 3.92 2.99
CA ASN A 176 -3.87 3.20 3.94
C ASN A 176 -3.06 2.06 4.56
N VAL A 177 -2.72 2.15 5.85
CA VAL A 177 -1.89 1.15 6.55
C VAL A 177 -2.69 0.53 7.68
N SER A 178 -2.96 -0.77 7.56
CA SER A 178 -3.67 -1.56 8.58
C SER A 178 -2.81 -2.63 9.23
N GLY A 179 -1.55 -2.76 8.84
CA GLY A 179 -0.61 -3.77 9.33
C GLY A 179 0.75 -3.69 8.65
N GLY A 180 1.71 -4.50 9.13
CA GLY A 180 3.08 -4.54 8.62
C GLY A 180 4.02 -3.50 9.24
N ILE A 181 5.15 -3.27 8.59
CA ILE A 181 6.20 -2.33 9.01
C ILE A 181 6.47 -1.36 7.87
N VAL A 182 6.33 -0.07 8.13
CA VAL A 182 6.79 0.98 7.23
C VAL A 182 7.96 1.70 7.90
N GLY A 183 9.09 1.77 7.22
CA GLY A 183 10.26 2.51 7.65
C GLY A 183 10.06 4.01 7.52
N ASP A 184 10.97 4.67 6.83
CA ASP A 184 10.89 6.13 6.63
C ASP A 184 9.65 6.51 5.84
N ILE A 185 8.95 7.56 6.28
CA ILE A 185 7.82 8.12 5.54
C ILE A 185 7.94 9.64 5.48
N GLN A 186 7.70 10.18 4.29
CA GLN A 186 7.55 11.61 4.09
C GLN A 186 6.24 11.93 3.35
N LEU A 187 5.31 12.60 4.04
CA LEU A 187 4.03 13.05 3.49
C LEU A 187 4.15 14.50 3.03
N SER A 188 3.90 14.79 1.75
CA SER A 188 3.77 16.18 1.27
C SER A 188 2.34 16.71 1.35
N THR A 189 2.20 18.00 1.06
CA THR A 189 0.91 18.68 0.93
C THR A 189 -0.06 17.90 0.04
N GLY A 190 -1.32 17.81 0.48
CA GLY A 190 -2.39 17.11 -0.23
C GLY A 190 -2.39 15.59 -0.03
N THR A 191 -1.46 15.04 0.73
CA THR A 191 -1.40 13.60 1.02
C THR A 191 -2.18 13.24 2.27
N PHE A 192 -2.88 12.10 2.21
CA PHE A 192 -3.61 11.51 3.31
C PHE A 192 -2.93 10.20 3.75
N LEU A 193 -2.62 10.08 5.03
CA LEU A 193 -2.21 8.82 5.65
C LEU A 193 -3.30 8.36 6.62
N ASN A 194 -3.89 7.21 6.35
CA ASN A 194 -4.81 6.51 7.24
C ASN A 194 -4.05 5.36 7.92
N LEU A 195 -3.87 5.43 9.23
CA LEU A 195 -3.14 4.44 10.02
C LEU A 195 -4.05 3.78 11.04
N SER A 196 -4.32 2.49 10.85
CA SER A 196 -5.15 1.69 11.77
C SER A 196 -4.41 0.53 12.41
N GLY A 197 -3.19 0.23 11.96
CA GLY A 197 -2.37 -0.84 12.54
C GLY A 197 -0.95 -0.87 12.00
N GLY A 198 -0.15 -1.84 12.47
CA GLY A 198 1.25 -1.99 12.09
C GLY A 198 2.20 -1.09 12.87
N GLN A 199 3.39 -0.86 12.30
CA GLN A 199 4.45 0.00 12.84
C GLN A 199 4.94 0.97 11.77
N ILE A 200 5.14 2.24 12.13
CA ILE A 200 5.66 3.29 11.24
C ILE A 200 6.93 3.88 11.83
N GLY A 201 7.87 4.24 10.97
CA GLY A 201 9.15 4.81 11.37
C GLY A 201 9.92 3.81 12.22
N VAL A 202 9.89 2.55 11.81
CA VAL A 202 10.80 1.53 12.33
C VAL A 202 11.43 0.80 11.17
N GLY A 203 12.77 0.78 11.15
CA GLY A 203 13.54 0.17 10.09
C GLY A 203 14.98 -0.09 10.54
N PRO A 204 15.76 -0.82 9.73
CA PRO A 204 17.17 -1.08 10.02
C PRO A 204 18.07 0.19 9.96
N GLY A 205 17.51 1.35 9.61
CA GLY A 205 18.18 2.65 9.58
C GLY A 205 17.58 3.67 10.56
N GLN A 206 18.08 4.91 10.52
CA GLN A 206 17.46 6.03 11.22
C GLN A 206 16.05 6.18 10.68
N SER A 207 15.07 5.92 11.53
CA SER A 207 13.69 5.89 11.10
C SER A 207 13.03 7.23 11.37
N PHE A 208 12.52 7.89 10.34
CA PHE A 208 11.78 9.14 10.49
C PHE A 208 10.41 9.08 9.82
N PHE A 209 9.42 9.55 10.57
CA PHE A 209 8.18 10.03 10.00
C PHE A 209 8.34 11.53 9.75
N ILE A 210 7.81 12.06 8.65
CA ILE A 210 7.74 13.49 8.41
C ILE A 210 6.40 13.78 7.73
N ALA A 211 5.52 14.48 8.43
CA ALA A 211 4.32 15.07 7.84
C ALA A 211 4.56 16.55 7.54
N HIS A 212 4.58 16.93 6.26
CA HIS A 212 4.69 18.35 5.87
C HIS A 212 3.35 19.08 6.05
N PRO A 213 3.37 20.41 6.22
CA PRO A 213 2.15 21.22 6.23
C PRO A 213 1.22 20.92 5.05
N GLY A 214 -0.08 20.82 5.34
CA GLY A 214 -1.11 20.47 4.35
C GLY A 214 -1.21 18.98 4.01
N SER A 215 -0.42 18.11 4.64
CA SER A 215 -0.73 16.67 4.73
C SER A 215 -1.73 16.42 5.87
N THR A 216 -2.38 15.27 5.84
CA THR A 216 -3.33 14.83 6.87
C THR A 216 -2.95 13.44 7.36
N VAL A 217 -2.84 13.29 8.68
CA VAL A 217 -2.59 11.99 9.33
C VAL A 217 -3.83 11.61 10.12
N HIS A 218 -4.46 10.50 9.76
CA HIS A 218 -5.62 9.97 10.44
C HIS A 218 -5.25 8.68 11.17
N LEU A 219 -5.21 8.76 12.50
CA LEU A 219 -4.97 7.64 13.38
C LEU A 219 -6.30 7.00 13.82
N TYR A 220 -6.47 5.72 13.56
CA TYR A 220 -7.54 4.90 14.12
C TYR A 220 -6.99 4.20 15.36
N ALA A 221 -7.27 4.76 16.52
CA ALA A 221 -6.65 4.36 17.79
C ALA A 221 -7.70 3.87 18.79
N GLN A 222 -7.32 3.02 19.74
CA GLN A 222 -8.12 2.70 20.92
C GLN A 222 -7.94 3.77 21.99
N HIS A 223 -6.69 4.22 22.16
CA HIS A 223 -6.29 5.25 23.11
C HIS A 223 -5.28 6.19 22.44
N ALA A 224 -5.36 7.49 22.75
CA ALA A 224 -4.35 8.46 22.36
C ALA A 224 -4.16 9.51 23.46
N ALA A 225 -2.92 9.91 23.67
CA ALA A 225 -2.51 10.87 24.68
C ALA A 225 -1.37 11.76 24.16
N ILE A 226 -1.34 13.01 24.64
CA ILE A 226 -0.22 13.93 24.44
C ILE A 226 0.50 14.06 25.77
N ASP A 227 1.78 13.70 25.83
CA ASP A 227 2.59 13.69 27.05
C ASP A 227 1.95 12.88 28.19
N GLY A 228 1.33 11.76 27.84
CA GLY A 228 0.61 10.89 28.77
C GLY A 228 -0.77 11.40 29.20
N MET A 229 -1.18 12.61 28.80
CA MET A 229 -2.50 13.16 29.07
C MET A 229 -3.50 12.78 27.96
N PRO A 230 -4.64 12.14 28.27
CA PRO A 230 -5.63 11.76 27.26
C PRO A 230 -6.14 12.96 26.46
N ILE A 231 -6.33 12.79 25.15
CA ILE A 231 -6.83 13.84 24.28
C ILE A 231 -8.33 14.07 24.56
N PRO A 232 -8.77 15.29 24.92
CA PRO A 232 -10.17 15.57 25.21
C PRO A 232 -11.10 15.29 24.04
N GLY A 233 -12.30 14.78 24.32
CA GLY A 233 -13.34 14.52 23.31
C GLY A 233 -13.19 13.19 22.57
N LEU A 234 -12.16 12.40 22.87
CA LEU A 234 -12.05 11.03 22.37
C LEU A 234 -13.02 10.10 23.13
N SER A 235 -14.10 9.70 22.46
CA SER A 235 -15.04 8.66 22.90
C SER A 235 -15.30 7.70 21.76
N PRO A 236 -15.43 6.38 21.96
CA PRO A 236 -15.52 5.40 20.88
C PRO A 236 -16.45 5.81 19.73
N GLY A 237 -15.91 5.80 18.50
CA GLY A 237 -16.57 6.24 17.26
C GLY A 237 -16.45 7.74 16.96
N ALA A 238 -15.96 8.55 17.90
CA ALA A 238 -15.73 9.98 17.68
C ALA A 238 -14.37 10.24 17.03
N THR A 239 -14.35 11.23 16.15
CA THR A 239 -13.15 11.79 15.52
C THR A 239 -12.88 13.17 16.10
N THR A 240 -11.66 13.38 16.60
CA THR A 240 -11.18 14.69 17.06
C THR A 240 -10.00 15.13 16.21
N THR A 241 -10.05 16.36 15.70
CA THR A 241 -8.89 17.00 15.05
C THR A 241 -7.98 17.58 16.13
N VAL A 242 -6.71 17.19 16.08
CA VAL A 242 -5.65 17.71 16.93
C VAL A 242 -4.74 18.56 16.06
N ASP A 243 -4.69 19.86 16.33
CA ASP A 243 -3.73 20.76 15.71
C ASP A 243 -2.39 20.59 16.42
N VAL A 244 -1.46 19.91 15.76
CA VAL A 244 -0.12 19.67 16.32
C VAL A 244 0.87 20.80 15.97
N THR A 245 0.42 21.85 15.28
CA THR A 245 1.30 22.93 14.81
C THR A 245 1.99 23.63 15.99
N GLY A 246 3.32 23.69 15.99
CA GLY A 246 4.13 24.28 17.06
C GLY A 246 4.15 23.52 18.39
N LEU A 247 3.54 22.34 18.47
CA LEU A 247 3.64 21.50 19.68
C LEU A 247 5.02 20.86 19.80
N VAL A 248 5.44 20.64 21.05
CA VAL A 248 6.60 19.85 21.44
C VAL A 248 6.14 18.86 22.50
N GLY A 249 6.50 17.59 22.38
CA GLY A 249 6.03 16.54 23.29
C GLY A 249 5.96 15.18 22.60
N GLN A 250 5.12 14.28 23.10
CA GLN A 250 4.91 12.96 22.52
C GLN A 250 3.43 12.67 22.34
N LEU A 251 3.04 12.31 21.12
CA LEU A 251 1.73 11.75 20.80
C LEU A 251 1.84 10.22 20.87
N THR A 252 1.21 9.61 21.88
CA THR A 252 1.31 8.17 22.17
C THR A 252 -0.05 7.51 22.20
N GLY A 253 -0.09 6.19 22.02
CA GLY A 253 -1.34 5.45 22.12
C GLY A 253 -1.26 4.01 21.63
N THR A 254 -2.43 3.47 21.30
CA THR A 254 -2.59 2.12 20.75
C THR A 254 -3.51 2.18 19.54
N LEU A 255 -3.09 1.65 18.40
CA LEU A 255 -3.86 1.58 17.16
C LEU A 255 -5.02 0.58 17.24
N SER A 256 -5.89 0.57 16.23
CA SER A 256 -7.07 -0.28 16.20
C SER A 256 -6.76 -1.78 16.22
N ASP A 257 -5.62 -2.19 15.66
CA ASP A 257 -5.14 -3.58 15.69
C ASP A 257 -4.47 -3.98 17.02
N GLY A 258 -4.32 -3.03 17.95
CA GLY A 258 -3.66 -3.24 19.24
C GLY A 258 -2.15 -2.91 19.25
N SER A 259 -1.55 -2.52 18.12
CA SER A 259 -0.14 -2.12 18.11
C SER A 259 0.05 -0.78 18.83
N PRO A 260 1.12 -0.60 19.61
CA PRO A 260 1.43 0.69 20.20
C PRO A 260 1.99 1.65 19.14
N PHE A 261 1.75 2.94 19.33
CA PHE A 261 2.43 3.98 18.56
C PHE A 261 2.96 5.07 19.49
N LEU A 262 4.03 5.73 19.05
CA LEU A 262 4.64 6.90 19.66
C LEU A 262 5.11 7.79 18.53
N PHE A 263 4.75 9.07 18.56
CA PHE A 263 5.28 10.09 17.66
C PHE A 263 5.86 11.23 18.50
N ASP A 264 7.12 11.57 18.30
CA ASP A 264 7.70 12.78 18.88
C ASP A 264 7.17 14.01 18.13
N LEU A 265 6.63 14.98 18.85
CA LEU A 265 6.19 16.26 18.32
C LEU A 265 7.35 17.25 18.48
N GLY A 266 7.77 17.90 17.39
CA GLY A 266 8.86 18.87 17.49
C GLY A 266 9.04 19.76 16.26
N PRO A 267 9.68 20.92 16.41
CA PRO A 267 9.72 21.94 15.36
C PRO A 267 10.62 21.57 14.19
N THR A 268 11.56 20.65 14.34
CA THR A 268 12.52 20.29 13.31
C THR A 268 12.68 18.79 13.28
N ALA A 269 12.97 18.23 12.10
CA ALA A 269 13.66 16.93 12.00
C ALA A 269 15.06 17.09 12.60
N GLY A 270 15.13 17.23 13.91
CA GLY A 270 16.34 17.39 14.70
C GLY A 270 16.51 16.13 15.50
N THR A 271 17.71 15.53 15.39
CA THR A 271 18.20 14.34 16.09
C THR A 271 17.41 14.06 17.36
N GLY A 272 16.39 13.21 17.27
CA GLY A 272 15.68 12.73 18.45
C GLY A 272 16.69 12.20 19.47
N SER A 273 16.34 12.25 20.74
CA SER A 273 17.20 11.69 21.80
C SER A 273 17.43 10.19 21.60
N TYR A 274 16.59 9.54 20.79
CA TYR A 274 16.72 8.17 20.32
C TYR A 274 16.70 8.16 18.78
N PRO A 275 17.66 7.50 18.12
CA PRO A 275 17.84 7.57 16.67
C PRO A 275 16.72 6.94 15.81
N ASN A 276 15.61 6.48 16.38
CA ASN A 276 14.61 5.67 15.68
C ASN A 276 13.15 5.95 16.08
N ASP A 277 12.85 7.02 16.81
CA ASP A 277 11.46 7.36 17.14
C ASP A 277 10.85 8.21 16.00
N PRO A 278 9.66 7.88 15.46
CA PRO A 278 9.07 8.65 14.38
C PRO A 278 8.67 10.04 14.87
N ILE A 279 9.02 11.08 14.11
CA ILE A 279 8.80 12.48 14.47
C ILE A 279 7.63 13.04 13.66
N ILE A 280 6.79 13.89 14.23
CA ILE A 280 5.90 14.77 13.47
C ILE A 280 6.51 16.16 13.53
N ILE A 281 7.02 16.64 12.38
CA ILE A 281 7.57 18.00 12.29
C ILE A 281 6.42 18.99 12.44
N THR A 282 6.40 19.78 13.52
CA THR A 282 5.29 20.66 13.85
C THR A 282 5.44 22.09 13.35
N THR A 283 6.58 22.47 12.76
CA THR A 283 6.74 23.82 12.20
C THR A 283 6.53 23.87 10.69
N PRO A 284 5.83 24.90 10.20
CA PRO A 284 5.73 25.14 8.78
C PRO A 284 7.06 25.61 8.20
N TYR A 285 7.38 25.18 6.97
CA TYR A 285 8.53 25.70 6.24
C TYR A 285 8.36 27.21 5.99
N PRO A 286 9.41 28.04 6.13
CA PRO A 286 9.32 29.50 5.96
C PRO A 286 8.83 29.94 4.57
N SER A 287 9.00 29.09 3.57
CA SER A 287 8.62 29.33 2.18
C SER A 287 7.18 28.88 1.84
N MET A 288 6.49 28.20 2.75
CA MET A 288 5.11 27.75 2.55
C MET A 288 4.14 28.60 3.38
N PRO A 289 2.93 28.91 2.88
CA PRO A 289 1.90 29.52 3.73
C PRO A 289 1.71 28.64 4.96
N ALA A 290 1.39 29.25 6.11
CA ALA A 290 1.17 28.55 7.38
C ALA A 290 0.00 27.57 7.25
N GLN A 291 0.27 26.38 6.73
CA GLN A 291 -0.67 25.27 6.67
C GLN A 291 -0.54 24.50 7.98
N ARG A 292 -1.68 24.09 8.52
CA ARG A 292 -1.73 23.30 9.74
C ARG A 292 -1.35 21.86 9.42
N ILE A 293 -0.84 21.17 10.44
CA ILE A 293 -0.73 19.71 10.42
C ILE A 293 -1.88 19.19 11.27
N GLU A 294 -2.82 18.54 10.60
CA GLU A 294 -4.00 17.99 11.24
C GLU A 294 -3.80 16.51 11.49
N VAL A 295 -3.82 16.15 12.77
CA VAL A 295 -3.91 14.75 13.19
C VAL A 295 -5.36 14.47 13.55
N LEU A 296 -6.04 13.65 12.76
CA LEU A 296 -7.36 13.17 13.10
C LEU A 296 -7.20 11.91 13.93
N VAL A 297 -7.77 11.89 15.13
CA VAL A 297 -7.79 10.69 15.95
C VAL A 297 -9.22 10.20 16.02
N THR A 298 -9.48 9.03 15.44
CA THR A 298 -10.77 8.34 15.60
C THR A 298 -10.60 7.20 16.58
N THR A 299 -11.39 7.25 17.64
CA THR A 299 -11.41 6.13 18.58
C THR A 299 -12.21 4.99 18.00
N VAL A 300 -11.60 3.81 17.90
CA VAL A 300 -12.32 2.58 17.60
C VAL A 300 -12.64 1.86 18.90
N PRO A 301 -13.80 1.18 19.02
CA PRO A 301 -14.00 0.24 20.11
C PRO A 301 -12.86 -0.77 20.12
N GLU A 302 -12.41 -1.21 21.30
CA GLU A 302 -11.44 -2.31 21.37
C GLU A 302 -11.92 -3.44 20.46
N PRO A 303 -11.06 -3.97 19.57
CA PRO A 303 -11.43 -5.13 18.80
C PRO A 303 -11.81 -6.18 19.83
N CYS A 304 -13.07 -6.66 19.78
CA CYS A 304 -13.50 -7.76 20.60
C CYS A 304 -12.57 -8.92 20.25
N THR A 305 -11.50 -9.09 21.02
CA THR A 305 -10.42 -10.04 20.74
C THR A 305 -11.02 -11.46 20.72
N GLY A 306 -12.20 -11.63 21.33
CA GLY A 306 -13.03 -12.82 21.25
C GLY A 306 -13.68 -13.14 19.89
N ILE A 307 -13.93 -12.18 19.00
CA ILE A 307 -14.60 -12.44 17.70
C ILE A 307 -13.57 -12.83 16.62
N LEU A 308 -12.38 -12.22 16.59
CA LEU A 308 -11.30 -12.61 15.67
C LEU A 308 -10.71 -13.99 16.00
N ALA A 309 -10.60 -14.34 17.29
CA ALA A 309 -10.21 -15.69 17.70
C ALA A 309 -11.27 -16.73 17.31
N ALA A 310 -12.58 -16.40 17.39
CA ALA A 310 -13.67 -17.29 16.98
C ALA A 310 -13.78 -17.46 15.46
N ALA A 311 -13.56 -16.40 14.67
CA ALA A 311 -13.56 -16.47 13.21
C ALA A 311 -12.35 -17.25 12.68
N GLY A 312 -11.18 -17.11 13.30
CA GLY A 312 -9.99 -17.92 13.00
C GLY A 312 -10.17 -19.40 13.35
N LEU A 313 -10.80 -19.71 14.50
CA LEU A 313 -11.08 -21.10 14.88
C LEU A 313 -12.13 -21.77 13.97
N ALA A 314 -13.15 -21.04 13.52
CA ALA A 314 -14.16 -21.57 12.59
C ALA A 314 -13.57 -21.95 11.24
N ALA A 315 -12.60 -21.17 10.72
CA ALA A 315 -11.88 -21.49 9.49
C ALA A 315 -10.96 -22.73 9.62
N LEU A 316 -10.39 -22.97 10.81
CA LEU A 316 -9.55 -24.14 11.09
C LEU A 316 -10.39 -25.43 11.25
N VAL A 317 -11.58 -25.34 11.83
CA VAL A 317 -12.51 -26.48 11.99
C VAL A 317 -13.16 -26.89 10.66
N LEU A 318 -13.41 -25.95 9.74
CA LEU A 318 -13.87 -26.29 8.38
C LEU A 318 -12.78 -26.98 7.53
N ARG A 319 -11.49 -26.66 7.72
CA ARG A 319 -10.41 -27.38 7.00
C ARG A 319 -10.19 -28.81 7.52
N ALA A 320 -10.50 -29.10 8.78
CA ALA A 320 -10.40 -30.44 9.35
C ALA A 320 -11.55 -31.37 8.91
N SER A 321 -12.73 -30.83 8.60
CA SER A 321 -13.91 -31.61 8.18
C SER A 321 -13.91 -31.99 6.69
N VAL A 322 -13.28 -31.18 5.82
CA VAL A 322 -13.16 -31.49 4.38
C VAL A 322 -12.19 -32.65 4.09
N ARG A 323 -11.23 -32.95 4.97
CA ARG A 323 -10.33 -34.12 4.82
C ARG A 323 -10.95 -35.46 5.22
N ARG A 324 -12.17 -35.51 5.77
CA ARG A 324 -12.84 -36.77 6.18
C ARG A 324 -13.89 -37.30 5.22
N CYS A 325 -14.16 -36.62 4.10
CA CYS A 325 -15.16 -37.06 3.10
C CYS A 325 -14.55 -37.59 1.79
N ARG A 326 -13.27 -37.93 1.77
CA ARG A 326 -12.65 -38.76 0.71
C ARG A 326 -12.22 -40.08 1.32
N GLY A 327 -13.19 -40.95 1.52
CA GLY A 327 -13.05 -42.38 1.78
C GLY A 327 -14.08 -43.09 0.90
#